data_AF-A0A496ZP10-F1
#
_entry.id   AF-A0A496ZP10-F1
#
_cell.length_a   1.000
_cell.length_b   1.000
_cell.length_c   1.000
_cell.angle_alpha   90.00
_cell.angle_beta   90.00
_cell.angle_gamma   90.00
#
_symmetry.space_group_name_H-M   'P 1'
#
loop_
_entity.id
_entity.type
_entity.pdbx_description
1 polymer ?
#
loop_
_entity_poly.entity_id
_entity_poly.type
_entity_poly.pdbx_seq_one_letter_code
_entity_poly.pdbx_strand_id
1 'polypeptide(L)'
;MSKTKKRIAMLDISILNADKATTTDKKLQEFLSKEYIVTEKFDGTKLTLWRNNEPWNKDYTKNWVVAFKNQILFKEEFDDIDRVDIKNYSVGISQYALIHDHLEANHIQTKDFPLNTEVFIEFIQNKLTTTRDYHQKFDLFLIAYSPATAEIVGGMIKTNPTEFSTKNNLEYSNLLGIALPPVVFQGKIDTLGNFEMGIKSWGLMAQWETHKHKFIDAPHSLIDYETIKAVFLGFESCLGGKTEGVVLEAEDALYKFVQADQYSKSVRFARKVPYQGTPEVETQYWSDVNKVAHEYLIHSDYQKPLEVLLKDLNNKVFISGHEYISEVFAEKIKATETIRPCIVKHKAKDDIFLTAKQMILDRLPENQNALFVGKFRIPTKAHINIIEEALKIYPHVVVCIVKAKKDVKESLSLELQTNILTSIFGDSITIITHSTGNLTSIINKSPKRLRFILAGSDRIDSYEAQLKRHSSLAVVETIRKELAENEISATRAIMSIKSGDLATFKNLVTAKTYNYLSNIQEEFQK
;
A
#
# COMPACT_ATOMS: atom_id res chain seq x y z
N MET A 1 36.39 -1.68 7.05
CA MET A 1 35.33 -0.73 6.62
C MET A 1 34.06 -1.51 6.31
N SER A 2 33.10 -1.48 7.24
CA SER A 2 31.80 -2.15 7.11
C SER A 2 30.93 -1.37 6.12
N LYS A 3 30.56 -2.00 5.00
CA LYS A 3 29.53 -1.46 4.09
C LYS A 3 28.18 -1.63 4.79
N THR A 4 27.67 -0.56 5.37
CA THR A 4 26.31 -0.51 5.94
C THR A 4 25.32 -0.92 4.84
N LYS A 5 24.73 -2.12 4.96
CA LYS A 5 23.64 -2.57 4.09
C LYS A 5 22.56 -1.50 4.10
N LYS A 6 22.26 -0.94 2.93
CA LYS A 6 21.21 0.05 2.71
C LYS A 6 19.89 -0.56 3.20
N ARG A 7 19.36 -0.09 4.33
CA ARG A 7 18.02 -0.44 4.80
C ARG A 7 17.03 0.07 3.75
N ILE A 8 16.41 -0.84 3.01
CA ILE A 8 15.32 -0.50 2.10
C ILE A 8 14.09 -0.29 3.00
N ALA A 9 13.70 0.97 3.21
CA ALA A 9 12.44 1.27 3.89
C ALA A 9 11.29 0.87 2.95
N MET A 10 10.47 -0.12 3.36
CA MET A 10 9.29 -0.65 2.67
C MET A 10 9.55 -0.90 1.17
N LEU A 11 9.91 -2.13 0.81
CA LEU A 11 10.04 -2.54 -0.59
C LEU A 11 8.78 -2.12 -1.37
N ASP A 12 8.92 -1.19 -2.31
CA ASP A 12 7.92 -0.94 -3.34
C ASP A 12 8.03 -2.10 -4.34
N ILE A 13 7.39 -3.23 -3.99
CA ILE A 13 7.41 -4.47 -4.76
C ILE A 13 6.52 -4.31 -6.01
N SER A 14 6.86 -3.36 -6.87
CA SER A 14 6.29 -3.29 -8.20
C SER A 14 7.17 -4.13 -9.13
N ILE A 15 6.73 -5.38 -9.39
CA ILE A 15 7.36 -6.21 -10.42
C ILE A 15 7.35 -5.43 -11.75
N LEU A 16 8.51 -5.38 -12.42
CA LEU A 16 8.70 -4.58 -13.63
C LEU A 16 7.78 -5.11 -14.74
N ASN A 17 6.99 -4.23 -15.36
CA ASN A 17 6.26 -4.62 -16.56
C ASN A 17 7.27 -4.90 -17.68
N ALA A 18 7.19 -6.09 -18.28
CA ALA A 18 8.10 -6.54 -19.33
C ALA A 18 8.18 -5.55 -20.51
N ASP A 19 7.10 -4.81 -20.81
CA ASP A 19 7.10 -3.77 -21.86
C ASP A 19 8.14 -2.66 -21.62
N LYS A 20 8.50 -2.42 -20.35
CA LYS A 20 9.55 -1.47 -19.97
C LYS A 20 10.95 -2.07 -20.05
N ALA A 21 11.04 -3.40 -20.04
CA ALA A 21 12.27 -4.14 -20.19
C ALA A 21 12.62 -4.40 -21.66
N THR A 22 11.69 -4.28 -22.61
CA THR A 22 11.88 -4.62 -24.04
C THR A 22 11.90 -3.41 -24.99
N THR A 23 12.23 -2.21 -24.49
CA THR A 23 12.11 -0.95 -25.25
C THR A 23 13.07 -0.76 -26.43
N THR A 24 14.08 -1.63 -26.58
CA THR A 24 15.06 -1.56 -27.67
C THR A 24 15.39 -2.98 -28.12
N ASP A 25 15.81 -3.15 -29.37
CA ASP A 25 16.13 -4.47 -29.94
C ASP A 25 17.13 -5.25 -29.08
N LYS A 26 18.20 -4.59 -28.62
CA LYS A 26 19.18 -5.22 -27.71
C LYS A 26 18.53 -5.76 -26.45
N LYS A 27 17.67 -4.98 -25.80
CA LYS A 27 17.01 -5.38 -24.57
C LYS A 27 15.96 -6.46 -24.80
N LEU A 28 15.28 -6.42 -25.95
CA LEU A 28 14.35 -7.47 -26.35
C LEU A 28 15.10 -8.79 -26.56
N GLN A 29 16.22 -8.78 -27.28
CA GLN A 29 17.03 -9.99 -27.47
C GLN A 29 17.55 -10.56 -26.14
N GLU A 30 18.03 -9.68 -25.25
CA GLU A 30 18.40 -10.06 -23.88
C GLU A 30 17.23 -10.71 -23.14
N PHE A 31 16.05 -10.08 -23.16
CA PHE A 31 14.83 -10.62 -22.56
C PHE A 31 14.44 -12.00 -23.11
N LEU A 32 14.48 -12.20 -24.43
CA LEU A 32 14.08 -13.47 -25.06
C LEU A 32 15.08 -14.61 -24.79
N SER A 33 16.36 -14.29 -24.62
CA SER A 33 17.41 -15.29 -24.37
C SER A 33 17.41 -15.91 -22.97
N LYS A 34 16.68 -15.30 -22.02
CA LYS A 34 16.58 -15.78 -20.64
C LYS A 34 15.71 -17.03 -20.54
N GLU A 35 15.99 -17.82 -19.51
CA GLU A 35 15.12 -18.91 -19.08
C GLU A 35 14.16 -18.40 -18.01
N TYR A 36 12.89 -18.82 -18.11
CA TYR A 36 11.84 -18.35 -17.22
C TYR A 36 11.08 -19.50 -16.57
N ILE A 37 10.73 -19.32 -15.30
CA ILE A 37 9.56 -19.96 -14.69
C ILE A 37 8.43 -18.94 -14.71
N VAL A 38 7.33 -19.27 -15.36
CA VAL A 38 6.20 -18.35 -15.53
C VAL A 38 5.02 -18.88 -14.73
N THR A 39 4.55 -18.06 -13.80
CA THR A 39 3.40 -18.36 -12.95
C THR A 39 2.22 -17.48 -13.28
N GLU A 40 1.01 -18.00 -13.06
CA GLU A 40 -0.21 -17.21 -13.20
C GLU A 40 -0.23 -16.05 -12.19
N LYS A 41 -0.71 -14.89 -12.63
CA LYS A 41 -0.93 -13.73 -11.78
C LYS A 41 -2.43 -13.52 -11.57
N PHE A 42 -2.86 -13.34 -10.32
CA PHE A 42 -4.27 -13.18 -9.96
C PHE A 42 -4.66 -11.75 -9.59
N ASP A 43 -5.91 -11.37 -9.89
CA ASP A 43 -6.52 -10.09 -9.48
C ASP A 43 -7.11 -10.21 -8.07
N GLY A 44 -6.21 -10.39 -7.10
CA GLY A 44 -6.53 -10.50 -5.69
C GLY A 44 -6.07 -9.30 -4.86
N THR A 45 -6.41 -9.33 -3.58
CA THR A 45 -5.91 -8.37 -2.60
C THR A 45 -4.62 -8.88 -1.98
N LYS A 46 -3.56 -8.07 -2.04
CA LYS A 46 -2.26 -8.38 -1.41
C LYS A 46 -2.30 -8.10 0.08
N LEU A 47 -1.85 -9.06 0.86
CA LEU A 47 -1.74 -8.96 2.31
C LEU A 47 -0.32 -9.27 2.76
N THR A 48 0.02 -8.67 3.90
CA THR A 48 1.21 -8.98 4.67
C THR A 48 0.80 -9.92 5.80
N LEU A 49 1.46 -11.07 5.89
CA LEU A 49 1.49 -11.90 7.10
C LEU A 49 2.89 -11.81 7.70
N TRP A 50 3.01 -11.28 8.91
CA TRP A 50 4.30 -11.17 9.58
C TRP A 50 4.40 -12.19 10.72
N ARG A 51 5.35 -13.12 10.61
CA ARG A 51 5.80 -13.97 11.72
C ARG A 51 6.72 -13.16 12.59
N ASN A 52 6.27 -12.83 13.80
CA ASN A 52 7.04 -12.04 14.75
C ASN A 52 8.25 -12.80 15.32
N ASN A 53 8.98 -12.16 16.23
CA ASN A 53 10.14 -12.73 16.91
C ASN A 53 9.78 -13.57 18.15
N GLU A 54 8.49 -13.73 18.48
CA GLU A 54 8.07 -14.48 19.66
C GLU A 54 8.17 -15.99 19.42
N PRO A 55 8.52 -16.78 20.45
CA PRO A 55 8.44 -18.25 20.39
C PRO A 55 7.04 -18.72 19.98
N TRP A 56 6.96 -19.91 19.37
CA TRP A 56 5.67 -20.46 18.97
C TRP A 56 4.72 -20.59 20.17
N ASN A 57 3.49 -20.14 19.99
CA ASN A 57 2.40 -20.16 20.97
C ASN A 57 1.22 -20.92 20.37
N LYS A 58 0.39 -21.58 21.18
CA LYS A 58 -0.83 -22.23 20.68
C LYS A 58 -1.81 -21.23 20.05
N ASP A 59 -1.89 -20.03 20.60
CA ASP A 59 -2.65 -18.92 20.04
C ASP A 59 -1.84 -18.27 18.91
N TYR A 60 -2.30 -18.45 17.67
CA TYR A 60 -1.61 -17.95 16.48
C TYR A 60 -1.49 -16.43 16.45
N THR A 61 -2.40 -15.70 17.10
CA THR A 61 -2.37 -14.23 17.14
C THR A 61 -1.17 -13.68 17.91
N LYS A 62 -0.55 -14.50 18.77
CA LYS A 62 0.71 -14.17 19.45
C LYS A 62 1.94 -14.31 18.57
N ASN A 63 1.82 -14.96 17.40
CA ASN A 63 2.92 -15.21 16.49
C ASN A 63 2.78 -14.51 15.14
N TRP A 64 1.55 -14.29 14.71
CA TRP A 64 1.22 -13.80 13.38
C TRP A 64 0.46 -12.50 13.43
N VAL A 65 0.88 -11.54 12.61
CA VAL A 65 0.16 -10.29 12.37
C VAL A 65 -0.30 -10.26 10.93
N VAL A 66 -1.61 -10.07 10.72
CA VAL A 66 -2.23 -9.96 9.41
C VAL A 66 -2.46 -8.48 9.10
N ALA A 67 -2.06 -8.01 7.93
CA ALA A 67 -2.26 -6.62 7.56
C ALA A 67 -2.62 -6.41 6.09
N PHE A 68 -3.49 -5.41 5.87
CA PHE A 68 -3.82 -4.88 4.55
C PHE A 68 -3.47 -3.40 4.50
N LYS A 69 -2.60 -3.00 3.56
CA LYS A 69 -2.13 -1.60 3.43
C LYS A 69 -1.67 -1.02 4.77
N ASN A 70 -0.83 -1.78 5.48
CA ASN A 70 -0.26 -1.42 6.79
C ASN A 70 -1.26 -1.37 7.95
N GLN A 71 -2.57 -1.52 7.73
CA GLN A 71 -3.54 -1.63 8.81
C GLN A 71 -3.64 -3.07 9.26
N ILE A 72 -3.50 -3.30 10.56
CA ILE A 72 -3.67 -4.61 11.16
C ILE A 72 -5.14 -5.01 11.07
N LEU A 73 -5.35 -6.27 10.70
CA LEU A 73 -6.64 -6.95 10.74
C LEU A 73 -6.60 -7.84 11.98
N PHE A 74 -7.24 -7.40 13.06
CA PHE A 74 -7.31 -8.16 14.30
C PHE A 74 -8.35 -9.27 14.17
N LYS A 75 -8.10 -10.43 14.80
CA LYS A 75 -9.03 -11.57 14.77
C LYS A 75 -10.40 -11.15 15.31
N GLU A 76 -10.38 -10.36 16.36
CA GLU A 76 -11.53 -9.84 17.10
C GLU A 76 -12.48 -8.97 16.26
N GLU A 77 -12.02 -8.45 15.12
CA GLU A 77 -12.88 -7.74 14.15
C GLU A 77 -13.88 -8.67 13.45
N PHE A 78 -13.64 -9.98 13.52
CA PHE A 78 -14.35 -10.99 12.73
C PHE A 78 -14.90 -12.15 13.58
N ASP A 79 -14.79 -12.04 14.91
CA ASP A 79 -15.39 -12.99 15.84
C ASP A 79 -16.90 -13.06 15.58
N ASP A 80 -17.49 -14.26 15.67
CA ASP A 80 -18.93 -14.47 15.64
C ASP A 80 -19.68 -14.01 14.37
N ILE A 81 -18.97 -13.59 13.31
CA ILE A 81 -19.58 -13.34 11.99
C ILE A 81 -19.83 -14.67 11.27
N ASP A 82 -21.04 -14.89 10.75
CA ASP A 82 -21.38 -16.12 10.02
C ASP A 82 -20.54 -16.26 8.73
N ARG A 83 -19.77 -17.36 8.65
CA ARG A 83 -18.93 -17.69 7.50
C ARG A 83 -19.75 -18.06 6.27
N VAL A 84 -20.96 -18.56 6.43
CA VAL A 84 -21.88 -18.85 5.31
C VAL A 84 -22.32 -17.55 4.67
N ASP A 85 -22.76 -16.58 5.47
CA ASP A 85 -23.11 -15.23 5.00
C ASP A 85 -21.91 -14.52 4.34
N ILE A 86 -20.72 -14.64 4.93
CA ILE A 86 -19.50 -14.08 4.32
C ILE A 86 -19.28 -14.63 2.91
N LYS A 87 -19.32 -15.96 2.74
CA LYS A 87 -19.07 -16.59 1.44
C LYS A 87 -20.14 -16.26 0.40
N ASN A 88 -21.39 -16.09 0.83
CA ASN A 88 -22.51 -15.86 -0.08
C ASN A 88 -22.75 -14.38 -0.41
N TYR A 89 -22.50 -13.47 0.53
CA TYR A 89 -22.99 -12.09 0.46
C TYR A 89 -21.93 -11.02 0.69
N SER A 90 -20.82 -11.32 1.40
CA SER A 90 -19.82 -10.30 1.66
C SER A 90 -19.04 -9.96 0.38
N VAL A 91 -18.84 -8.66 0.18
CA VAL A 91 -18.01 -8.09 -0.89
C VAL A 91 -16.92 -7.15 -0.35
N GLY A 92 -16.74 -7.15 0.97
CA GLY A 92 -15.91 -6.22 1.73
C GLY A 92 -15.02 -6.92 2.75
N ILE A 93 -14.82 -6.26 3.89
CA ILE A 93 -13.78 -6.64 4.85
C ILE A 93 -14.10 -7.89 5.65
N SER A 94 -15.38 -8.26 5.81
CA SER A 94 -15.76 -9.48 6.54
C SER A 94 -15.09 -10.73 5.96
N GLN A 95 -14.73 -10.74 4.68
CA GLN A 95 -14.02 -11.86 4.05
C GLN A 95 -12.64 -12.15 4.68
N TYR A 96 -12.01 -11.17 5.34
CA TYR A 96 -10.73 -11.40 6.01
C TYR A 96 -10.82 -12.36 7.20
N ALA A 97 -12.03 -12.60 7.72
CA ALA A 97 -12.30 -13.67 8.69
C ALA A 97 -11.77 -15.04 8.22
N LEU A 98 -11.87 -15.32 6.91
CA LEU A 98 -11.45 -16.59 6.32
C LEU A 98 -9.93 -16.79 6.38
N ILE A 99 -9.15 -15.71 6.41
CA ILE A 99 -7.68 -15.78 6.58
C ILE A 99 -7.33 -16.11 8.03
N HIS A 100 -8.06 -15.54 8.99
CA HIS A 100 -7.90 -15.86 10.40
C HIS A 100 -8.25 -17.33 10.68
N ASP A 101 -9.36 -17.82 10.12
CA ASP A 101 -9.74 -19.23 10.19
C ASP A 101 -8.65 -20.14 9.59
N HIS A 102 -8.09 -19.74 8.43
CA HIS A 102 -7.03 -20.48 7.76
C HIS A 102 -5.75 -20.57 8.59
N LEU A 103 -5.31 -19.43 9.16
CA LEU A 103 -4.12 -19.39 10.01
C LEU A 103 -4.33 -20.21 11.27
N GLU A 104 -5.48 -20.08 11.93
CA GLU A 104 -5.80 -20.85 13.13
C GLU A 104 -5.75 -22.37 12.87
N ALA A 105 -6.32 -22.82 11.75
CA ALA A 105 -6.32 -24.23 11.36
C ALA A 105 -4.91 -24.78 11.04
N ASN A 106 -4.02 -23.97 10.47
CA ASN A 106 -2.70 -24.41 10.02
C ASN A 106 -1.57 -24.11 11.02
N HIS A 107 -1.81 -23.29 12.05
CA HIS A 107 -0.77 -22.78 12.95
C HIS A 107 0.05 -23.86 13.67
N ILE A 108 -0.53 -25.05 13.89
CA ILE A 108 0.20 -26.19 14.48
C ILE A 108 1.40 -26.62 13.66
N GLN A 109 1.35 -26.41 12.34
CA GLN A 109 2.41 -26.76 11.38
C GLN A 109 3.50 -25.68 11.31
N THR A 110 3.26 -24.48 11.84
CA THR A 110 4.17 -23.34 11.69
C THR A 110 5.17 -23.21 12.86
N LYS A 111 5.42 -24.28 13.62
CA LYS A 111 6.37 -24.28 14.75
C LYS A 111 7.78 -23.91 14.32
N ASP A 112 8.20 -24.48 13.19
CA ASP A 112 9.53 -24.28 12.61
C ASP A 112 9.55 -23.15 11.58
N PHE A 113 8.46 -22.38 11.46
CA PHE A 113 8.42 -21.25 10.55
C PHE A 113 9.39 -20.16 11.01
N PRO A 114 10.27 -19.63 10.12
CA PRO A 114 11.30 -18.68 10.51
C PRO A 114 10.75 -17.40 11.16
N LEU A 115 11.30 -17.05 12.32
CA LEU A 115 11.00 -15.81 13.03
C LEU A 115 11.38 -14.56 12.21
N ASN A 116 10.74 -13.43 12.49
CA ASN A 116 10.98 -12.17 11.78
C ASN A 116 10.89 -12.34 10.26
N THR A 117 9.79 -12.93 9.80
CA THR A 117 9.57 -13.18 8.37
C THR A 117 8.25 -12.56 7.95
N GLU A 118 8.31 -11.69 6.95
CA GLU A 118 7.14 -11.21 6.23
C GLU A 118 6.85 -12.16 5.06
N VAL A 119 5.57 -12.52 4.93
CA VAL A 119 5.03 -13.37 3.88
C VAL A 119 4.01 -12.54 3.10
N PHE A 120 4.16 -12.51 1.78
CA PHE A 120 3.28 -11.78 0.87
C PHE A 120 2.30 -12.75 0.24
N ILE A 121 1.02 -12.57 0.52
CA ILE A 121 -0.05 -13.42 0.02
C ILE A 121 -1.01 -12.63 -0.88
N GLU A 122 -1.57 -13.30 -1.88
CA GLU A 122 -2.70 -12.82 -2.68
C GLU A 122 -3.97 -13.54 -2.24
N PHE A 123 -4.97 -12.78 -1.80
CA PHE A 123 -6.27 -13.31 -1.40
C PHE A 123 -7.31 -13.03 -2.48
N ILE A 124 -7.94 -14.08 -2.99
CA ILE A 124 -8.95 -14.00 -4.06
C ILE A 124 -10.29 -13.59 -3.49
N GLN A 125 -10.50 -12.29 -3.32
CA GLN A 125 -11.74 -11.77 -2.75
C GLN A 125 -12.89 -11.79 -3.75
N ASN A 126 -14.11 -11.93 -3.24
CA ASN A 126 -15.30 -11.51 -3.95
C ASN A 126 -15.40 -9.99 -3.85
N LYS A 127 -14.92 -9.24 -4.84
CA LYS A 127 -14.87 -7.77 -4.76
C LYS A 127 -15.44 -7.13 -6.01
N LEU A 128 -16.31 -6.15 -5.81
CA LEU A 128 -17.03 -5.46 -6.89
C LEU A 128 -16.11 -4.64 -7.81
N THR A 129 -14.86 -4.41 -7.41
CA THR A 129 -13.91 -3.52 -8.10
C THR A 129 -12.76 -4.24 -8.76
N THR A 130 -12.62 -5.56 -8.59
CA THR A 130 -11.64 -6.33 -9.37
C THR A 130 -12.08 -6.30 -10.83
N THR A 131 -11.15 -6.41 -11.75
CA THR A 131 -11.42 -6.49 -13.20
C THR A 131 -11.62 -7.93 -13.66
N ARG A 132 -11.30 -8.91 -12.81
CA ARG A 132 -11.54 -10.34 -13.07
C ARG A 132 -12.69 -10.86 -12.24
N ASP A 133 -13.48 -11.71 -12.90
CA ASP A 133 -14.57 -12.48 -12.32
C ASP A 133 -14.18 -13.96 -12.28
N TYR A 134 -13.31 -14.29 -11.33
CA TYR A 134 -13.00 -15.69 -11.05
C TYR A 134 -14.24 -16.45 -10.57
N HIS A 135 -14.40 -17.70 -10.99
CA HIS A 135 -15.47 -18.57 -10.49
C HIS A 135 -15.14 -19.06 -9.07
N GLN A 136 -13.88 -19.42 -8.84
CA GLN A 136 -13.36 -19.80 -7.53
C GLN A 136 -12.92 -18.55 -6.75
N LYS A 137 -13.37 -18.46 -5.50
CA LYS A 137 -13.11 -17.34 -4.59
C LYS A 137 -12.57 -17.84 -3.26
N PHE A 138 -11.96 -16.92 -2.53
CA PHE A 138 -11.42 -17.04 -1.17
C PHE A 138 -10.15 -17.89 -1.02
N ASP A 139 -9.51 -18.25 -2.13
CA ASP A 139 -8.21 -18.90 -2.09
C ASP A 139 -7.09 -17.93 -1.69
N LEU A 140 -6.05 -18.49 -1.09
CA LEU A 140 -4.82 -17.82 -0.69
C LEU A 140 -3.66 -18.35 -1.53
N PHE A 141 -2.89 -17.42 -2.11
CA PHE A 141 -1.70 -17.74 -2.87
C PHE A 141 -0.47 -17.07 -2.26
N LEU A 142 0.56 -17.85 -1.95
CA LEU A 142 1.84 -17.35 -1.49
C LEU A 142 2.64 -16.83 -2.69
N ILE A 143 2.93 -15.53 -2.69
CA ILE A 143 3.66 -14.87 -3.78
C ILE A 143 5.17 -14.87 -3.48
N ALA A 144 5.54 -14.52 -2.25
CA ALA A 144 6.93 -14.38 -1.84
C ALA A 144 7.05 -14.24 -0.32
N TYR A 145 8.29 -14.19 0.16
CA TYR A 145 8.61 -13.85 1.55
C TYR A 145 9.84 -12.94 1.64
N SER A 146 10.11 -12.47 2.85
CA SER A 146 11.28 -11.69 3.20
C SER A 146 11.61 -11.82 4.69
N PRO A 147 12.88 -12.02 5.08
CA PRO A 147 13.31 -11.65 6.42
C PRO A 147 13.02 -10.17 6.67
N ALA A 148 12.28 -9.88 7.74
CA ALA A 148 11.75 -8.55 8.03
C ALA A 148 11.62 -8.31 9.53
N THR A 149 12.06 -7.15 9.99
CA THR A 149 11.63 -6.60 11.28
C THR A 149 10.35 -5.80 11.08
N ALA A 150 9.56 -5.63 12.13
CA ALA A 150 8.36 -4.80 12.09
C ALA A 150 8.27 -3.86 13.28
N GLU A 151 7.60 -2.74 13.06
CA GLU A 151 7.16 -1.80 14.09
C GLU A 151 5.63 -1.78 14.09
N ILE A 152 5.01 -2.00 15.25
CA ILE A 152 3.55 -1.98 15.42
C ILE A 152 3.20 -0.83 16.35
N VAL A 153 2.37 0.09 15.87
CA VAL A 153 1.88 1.25 16.63
C VAL A 153 0.49 1.62 16.13
N GLY A 154 -0.46 1.83 17.04
CA GLY A 154 -1.76 2.45 16.71
C GLY A 154 -2.62 1.64 15.73
N GLY A 155 -2.56 0.31 15.81
CA GLY A 155 -3.26 -0.59 14.88
C GLY A 155 -2.64 -0.62 13.47
N MET A 156 -1.43 -0.09 13.30
CA MET A 156 -0.67 -0.17 12.07
C MET A 156 0.60 -1.00 12.26
N ILE A 157 1.02 -1.66 11.18
CA ILE A 157 2.31 -2.34 11.07
C ILE A 157 3.15 -1.70 9.96
N LYS A 158 4.43 -1.52 10.24
CA LYS A 158 5.44 -1.17 9.25
C LYS A 158 6.54 -2.22 9.25
N THR A 159 6.60 -3.01 8.20
CA THR A 159 7.69 -3.98 7.99
C THR A 159 8.90 -3.33 7.31
N ASN A 160 10.08 -3.86 7.60
CA ASN A 160 11.35 -3.50 6.95
C ASN A 160 11.96 -4.76 6.31
N PRO A 161 11.36 -5.24 5.20
CA PRO A 161 11.83 -6.43 4.51
C PRO A 161 13.22 -6.21 3.89
N THR A 162 14.07 -7.23 3.92
CA THR A 162 15.43 -7.15 3.35
C THR A 162 15.49 -7.48 1.86
N GLU A 163 14.54 -8.27 1.36
CA GLU A 163 14.46 -8.74 -0.03
C GLU A 163 13.03 -9.11 -0.44
N PHE A 164 12.83 -9.51 -1.69
CA PHE A 164 11.60 -10.14 -2.16
C PHE A 164 11.98 -11.48 -2.78
N SER A 165 11.80 -12.57 -2.03
CA SER A 165 12.31 -13.90 -2.40
C SER A 165 11.17 -14.90 -2.64
N THR A 166 11.36 -15.73 -3.64
CA THR A 166 10.48 -16.86 -4.03
C THR A 166 11.09 -18.22 -3.69
N LYS A 167 12.36 -18.27 -3.26
CA LYS A 167 13.17 -19.51 -3.20
C LYS A 167 12.57 -20.60 -2.30
N ASN A 168 12.11 -20.23 -1.10
CA ASN A 168 11.50 -21.15 -0.13
C ASN A 168 9.96 -21.16 -0.20
N ASN A 169 9.36 -20.63 -1.27
CA ASN A 169 7.90 -20.55 -1.37
C ASN A 169 7.22 -21.92 -1.23
N LEU A 170 7.78 -22.99 -1.80
CA LEU A 170 7.20 -24.34 -1.68
C LEU A 170 7.17 -24.83 -0.23
N GLU A 171 8.26 -24.64 0.51
CA GLU A 171 8.35 -25.01 1.92
C GLU A 171 7.33 -24.22 2.76
N TYR A 172 7.30 -22.90 2.59
CA TYR A 172 6.41 -22.03 3.36
C TYR A 172 4.93 -22.21 2.97
N SER A 173 4.66 -22.50 1.70
CA SER A 173 3.34 -22.89 1.21
C SER A 173 2.82 -24.12 1.94
N ASN A 174 3.65 -25.16 2.07
CA ASN A 174 3.30 -26.37 2.82
C ASN A 174 3.07 -26.11 4.31
N LEU A 175 3.96 -25.36 4.98
CA LEU A 175 3.83 -25.05 6.42
C LEU A 175 2.59 -24.20 6.72
N LEU A 176 2.23 -23.27 5.83
CA LEU A 176 1.09 -22.38 6.00
C LEU A 176 -0.22 -22.99 5.47
N GLY A 177 -0.16 -24.10 4.73
CA GLY A 177 -1.29 -24.64 3.98
C GLY A 177 -1.81 -23.70 2.89
N ILE A 178 -0.98 -22.81 2.35
CA ILE A 178 -1.35 -21.78 1.36
C ILE A 178 -0.87 -22.22 -0.02
N ALA A 179 -1.69 -22.14 -1.06
CA ALA A 179 -1.28 -22.59 -2.40
C ALA A 179 -0.19 -21.70 -3.03
N LEU A 180 0.53 -22.24 -4.00
CA LEU A 180 1.38 -21.44 -4.89
C LEU A 180 0.62 -21.10 -6.18
N PRO A 181 0.89 -19.93 -6.80
CA PRO A 181 0.43 -19.68 -8.15
C PRO A 181 0.89 -20.79 -9.11
N PRO A 182 0.01 -21.33 -9.97
CA PRO A 182 0.36 -22.42 -10.86
C PRO A 182 1.42 -21.99 -11.87
N VAL A 183 2.40 -22.87 -12.10
CA VAL A 183 3.37 -22.71 -13.19
C VAL A 183 2.68 -23.02 -14.51
N VAL A 184 2.58 -22.02 -15.39
CA VAL A 184 1.95 -22.16 -16.71
C VAL A 184 2.97 -22.46 -17.79
N PHE A 185 4.23 -22.08 -17.58
CA PHE A 185 5.34 -22.29 -18.51
C PHE A 185 6.68 -22.35 -17.77
N GLN A 186 7.62 -23.14 -18.28
CA GLN A 186 9.00 -23.21 -17.81
C GLN A 186 9.96 -23.51 -18.96
N GLY A 187 10.89 -22.61 -19.24
CA GLY A 187 11.89 -22.77 -20.30
C GLY A 187 12.27 -21.44 -20.97
N LYS A 188 12.79 -21.52 -22.20
CA LYS A 188 13.14 -20.34 -23.02
C LYS A 188 12.02 -19.99 -23.99
N ILE A 189 11.88 -18.70 -24.28
CA ILE A 189 10.87 -18.13 -25.20
C ILE A 189 11.48 -17.63 -26.52
N ASP A 190 12.69 -18.10 -26.85
CA ASP A 190 13.49 -17.63 -27.98
C ASP A 190 13.12 -18.28 -29.33
N THR A 191 12.66 -19.54 -29.30
CA THR A 191 12.31 -20.31 -30.48
C THR A 191 10.99 -21.06 -30.30
N LEU A 192 10.30 -21.34 -31.41
CA LEU A 192 9.00 -22.02 -31.42
C LEU A 192 9.05 -23.36 -30.65
N GLY A 193 10.05 -24.18 -30.92
CA GLY A 193 10.22 -25.48 -30.25
C GLY A 193 10.45 -25.35 -28.74
N ASN A 194 11.29 -24.40 -28.32
CA ASN A 194 11.52 -24.14 -26.90
C ASN A 194 10.24 -23.65 -26.20
N PHE A 195 9.48 -22.78 -26.86
CA PHE A 195 8.23 -22.28 -26.32
C PHE A 195 7.21 -23.42 -26.13
N GLU A 196 7.00 -24.24 -27.16
CA GLU A 196 6.04 -25.35 -27.10
C GLU A 196 6.40 -26.38 -26.02
N MET A 197 7.69 -26.75 -25.91
CA MET A 197 8.18 -27.66 -24.86
C MET A 197 8.07 -27.09 -23.44
N GLY A 198 8.10 -25.76 -23.33
CA GLY A 198 8.03 -25.07 -22.04
C GLY A 198 6.63 -24.99 -21.46
N ILE A 199 5.57 -25.14 -22.25
CA ILE A 199 4.18 -25.02 -21.77
C ILE A 199 3.87 -26.13 -20.75
N LYS A 200 3.37 -25.73 -19.57
CA LYS A 200 3.02 -26.64 -18.46
C LYS A 200 1.52 -26.72 -18.19
N SER A 201 0.74 -25.75 -18.65
CA SER A 201 -0.71 -25.72 -18.41
C SER A 201 -1.52 -25.97 -19.69
N TRP A 202 -2.63 -26.67 -19.54
CA TRP A 202 -3.56 -26.92 -20.65
C TRP A 202 -4.18 -25.63 -21.19
N GLY A 203 -4.51 -24.68 -20.31
CA GLY A 203 -5.05 -23.38 -20.72
C GLY A 203 -4.10 -22.58 -21.60
N LEU A 204 -2.80 -22.55 -21.26
CA LEU A 204 -1.78 -21.91 -22.09
C LEU A 204 -1.57 -22.67 -23.40
N MET A 205 -1.61 -24.01 -23.37
CA MET A 205 -1.51 -24.83 -24.59
C MET A 205 -2.66 -24.53 -25.56
N ALA A 206 -3.90 -24.45 -25.08
CA ALA A 206 -5.04 -24.11 -25.91
C ALA A 206 -4.88 -22.72 -26.57
N GLN A 207 -4.34 -21.74 -25.84
CA GLN A 207 -4.04 -20.43 -26.42
C GLN A 207 -2.89 -20.47 -27.41
N TRP A 208 -1.83 -21.23 -27.12
CA TRP A 208 -0.71 -21.43 -28.03
C TRP A 208 -1.18 -21.98 -29.37
N GLU A 209 -2.01 -23.02 -29.38
CA GLU A 209 -2.56 -23.64 -30.59
C GLU A 209 -3.29 -22.63 -31.49
N THR A 210 -4.00 -21.67 -30.91
CA THR A 210 -4.68 -20.61 -31.68
C THR A 210 -3.74 -19.56 -32.26
N HIS A 211 -2.50 -19.43 -31.75
CA HIS A 211 -1.54 -18.41 -32.16
C HIS A 211 -0.32 -18.96 -32.90
N LYS A 212 -0.04 -20.27 -32.81
CA LYS A 212 1.21 -20.87 -33.30
C LYS A 212 1.48 -20.62 -34.79
N HIS A 213 0.42 -20.52 -35.61
CA HIS A 213 0.54 -20.20 -37.03
C HIS A 213 1.22 -18.85 -37.30
N LYS A 214 1.03 -17.86 -36.43
CA LYS A 214 1.66 -16.53 -36.55
C LYS A 214 3.19 -16.58 -36.39
N PHE A 215 3.72 -17.68 -35.84
CA PHE A 215 5.16 -17.88 -35.65
C PHE A 215 5.82 -18.67 -36.79
N ILE A 216 5.03 -19.35 -37.63
CA ILE A 216 5.54 -20.19 -38.73
C ILE A 216 5.82 -19.36 -40.00
N ASP A 217 5.07 -18.26 -40.20
CA ASP A 217 5.16 -17.42 -41.41
C ASP A 217 6.19 -16.27 -41.32
N ALA A 218 6.95 -16.17 -40.23
CA ALA A 218 7.98 -15.15 -40.06
C ALA A 218 9.29 -15.59 -40.74
N PRO A 219 9.90 -14.77 -41.64
CA PRO A 219 11.06 -15.18 -42.45
C PRO A 219 12.36 -15.47 -41.67
N HIS A 220 12.33 -15.31 -40.35
CA HIS A 220 13.34 -15.81 -39.43
C HIS A 220 12.60 -16.35 -38.21
N SER A 221 13.02 -17.50 -37.69
CA SER A 221 12.47 -18.27 -36.56
C SER A 221 12.48 -17.54 -35.20
N LEU A 222 12.39 -16.22 -35.20
CA LEU A 222 12.33 -15.35 -34.02
C LEU A 222 10.86 -15.18 -33.63
N ILE A 223 10.58 -15.50 -32.37
CA ILE A 223 9.27 -15.34 -31.78
C ILE A 223 8.95 -13.83 -31.64
N ASP A 224 7.82 -13.40 -32.22
CA ASP A 224 7.30 -12.03 -32.05
C ASP A 224 6.84 -11.79 -30.60
N TYR A 225 7.37 -10.75 -29.97
CA TYR A 225 7.10 -10.39 -28.58
C TYR A 225 5.62 -10.12 -28.32
N GLU A 226 4.91 -9.44 -29.24
CA GLU A 226 3.49 -9.15 -29.06
C GLU A 226 2.65 -10.42 -29.12
N THR A 227 3.03 -11.37 -29.97
CA THR A 227 2.36 -12.68 -30.02
C THR A 227 2.65 -13.52 -28.76
N ILE A 228 3.88 -13.52 -28.21
CA ILE A 228 4.18 -14.15 -26.90
C ILE A 228 3.27 -13.60 -25.82
N LYS A 229 3.22 -12.27 -25.74
CA LYS A 229 2.43 -11.56 -24.75
C LYS A 229 0.95 -11.86 -24.92
N ALA A 230 0.45 -11.92 -26.15
CA ALA A 230 -0.94 -12.30 -26.44
C ALA A 230 -1.26 -13.72 -25.94
N VAL A 231 -0.37 -14.70 -26.16
CA VAL A 231 -0.54 -16.08 -25.68
C VAL A 231 -0.59 -16.12 -24.14
N PHE A 232 0.36 -15.48 -23.47
CA PHE A 232 0.38 -15.41 -21.99
C PHE A 232 -0.77 -14.59 -21.38
N LEU A 233 -1.43 -13.74 -22.15
CA LEU A 233 -2.60 -12.98 -21.70
C LEU A 233 -3.92 -13.58 -22.21
N GLY A 234 -3.89 -14.65 -23.01
CA GLY A 234 -5.08 -15.20 -23.65
C GLY A 234 -5.81 -16.24 -22.82
N PHE A 235 -5.14 -16.87 -21.85
CA PHE A 235 -5.63 -18.14 -21.28
C PHE A 235 -6.66 -17.95 -20.18
N GLU A 236 -7.50 -18.98 -19.99
CA GLU A 236 -8.44 -19.05 -18.88
C GLU A 236 -7.70 -19.38 -17.58
N SER A 237 -7.96 -18.61 -16.54
CA SER A 237 -7.38 -18.77 -15.21
C SER A 237 -7.67 -20.13 -14.61
N CYS A 238 -6.77 -20.65 -13.77
CA CYS A 238 -7.08 -21.84 -12.97
C CYS A 238 -8.26 -21.63 -12.01
N LEU A 239 -8.62 -20.38 -11.71
CA LEU A 239 -9.77 -20.01 -10.89
C LEU A 239 -11.06 -19.84 -11.72
N GLY A 240 -11.02 -20.15 -13.01
CA GLY A 240 -12.08 -19.88 -13.99
C GLY A 240 -12.13 -18.42 -14.43
N GLY A 241 -12.63 -18.14 -15.63
CA GLY A 241 -12.65 -16.79 -16.18
C GLY A 241 -11.27 -16.29 -16.63
N LYS A 242 -11.15 -15.01 -16.98
CA LYS A 242 -9.95 -14.48 -17.64
C LYS A 242 -8.76 -14.32 -16.66
N THR A 243 -7.54 -14.64 -17.09
CA THR A 243 -6.34 -14.34 -16.29
C THR A 243 -6.09 -12.83 -16.13
N GLU A 244 -5.49 -12.40 -15.01
CA GLU A 244 -4.95 -11.03 -14.92
C GLU A 244 -3.67 -10.87 -15.75
N GLY A 245 -2.90 -11.95 -15.83
CA GLY A 245 -1.65 -12.04 -16.55
C GLY A 245 -0.71 -13.05 -15.92
N VAL A 246 0.59 -12.83 -16.06
CA VAL A 246 1.63 -13.75 -15.59
C VAL A 246 2.81 -13.02 -14.98
N VAL A 247 3.50 -13.68 -14.06
CA VAL A 247 4.82 -13.27 -13.55
C VAL A 247 5.87 -14.18 -14.19
N LEU A 248 6.94 -13.58 -14.71
CA LEU A 248 8.06 -14.28 -15.32
C LEU A 248 9.28 -14.13 -14.41
N GLU A 249 9.76 -15.24 -13.88
CA GLU A 249 10.94 -15.32 -13.02
C GLU A 249 12.14 -15.84 -13.80
N ALA A 250 13.15 -14.99 -13.93
CA ALA A 250 14.48 -15.35 -14.38
C ALA A 250 15.45 -15.37 -13.19
N GLU A 251 16.64 -15.93 -13.38
CA GLU A 251 17.67 -16.06 -12.32
C GLU A 251 17.99 -14.72 -11.61
N ASP A 252 17.97 -13.61 -12.35
CA ASP A 252 18.40 -12.30 -11.91
C ASP A 252 17.27 -11.26 -11.81
N ALA A 253 16.05 -11.60 -12.27
CA ALA A 253 14.99 -10.60 -12.46
C ALA A 253 13.57 -11.19 -12.42
N LEU A 254 12.62 -10.34 -12.00
CA LEU A 254 11.19 -10.60 -12.07
C LEU A 254 10.52 -9.61 -13.04
N TYR A 255 9.76 -10.15 -13.99
CA TYR A 255 8.93 -9.38 -14.92
C TYR A 255 7.46 -9.78 -14.79
N LYS A 256 6.58 -8.97 -15.37
CA LYS A 256 5.16 -9.32 -15.50
C LYS A 256 4.58 -8.92 -16.85
N PHE A 257 3.66 -9.74 -17.34
CA PHE A 257 2.65 -9.33 -18.30
C PHE A 257 1.33 -9.17 -17.56
N VAL A 258 0.61 -8.08 -17.85
CA VAL A 258 -0.74 -7.86 -17.32
C VAL A 258 -1.62 -7.31 -18.43
N GLN A 259 -2.90 -7.61 -18.34
CA GLN A 259 -3.91 -7.08 -19.27
C GLN A 259 -3.92 -5.54 -19.28
N ALA A 260 -4.22 -4.95 -20.43
CA ALA A 260 -4.20 -3.50 -20.61
C ALA A 260 -5.20 -2.76 -19.70
N ASP A 261 -6.31 -3.40 -19.35
CA ASP A 261 -7.35 -2.83 -18.50
C ASP A 261 -6.91 -2.63 -17.04
N GLN A 262 -5.86 -3.31 -16.58
CA GLN A 262 -5.30 -3.11 -15.24
C GLN A 262 -4.81 -1.68 -15.01
N TYR A 263 -4.40 -0.96 -16.05
CA TYR A 263 -3.99 0.45 -15.93
C TYR A 263 -5.11 1.43 -16.26
N SER A 264 -6.29 0.94 -16.67
CA SER A 264 -7.40 1.78 -17.10
C SER A 264 -8.29 2.20 -15.94
N LYS A 265 -8.21 3.48 -15.56
CA LYS A 265 -9.13 4.07 -14.58
C LYS A 265 -10.59 4.00 -15.03
N SER A 266 -10.87 4.13 -16.33
CA SER A 266 -12.23 4.08 -16.86
C SER A 266 -12.82 2.68 -16.78
N VAL A 267 -12.06 1.62 -17.08
CA VAL A 267 -12.55 0.24 -16.96
C VAL A 267 -12.83 -0.11 -15.50
N ARG A 268 -11.90 0.24 -14.60
CA ARG A 268 -12.11 0.06 -13.14
C ARG A 268 -13.29 0.87 -12.61
N PHE A 269 -13.55 2.05 -13.18
CA PHE A 269 -14.72 2.86 -12.82
C PHE A 269 -16.01 2.24 -13.35
N ALA A 270 -16.05 1.78 -14.60
CA ALA A 270 -17.22 1.14 -15.21
C ALA A 270 -17.69 -0.09 -14.43
N ARG A 271 -16.76 -0.87 -13.85
CA ARG A 271 -17.07 -2.00 -12.95
C ARG A 271 -17.83 -1.59 -11.69
N LYS A 272 -17.65 -0.35 -11.20
CA LYS A 272 -18.31 0.17 -10.01
C LYS A 272 -19.71 0.71 -10.28
N VAL A 273 -19.97 1.18 -11.50
CA VAL A 273 -21.22 1.88 -11.86
C VAL A 273 -22.48 1.08 -11.48
N PRO A 274 -22.57 -0.25 -11.74
CA PRO A 274 -23.75 -1.03 -11.36
C PRO A 274 -24.02 -1.08 -9.84
N TYR A 275 -23.02 -0.77 -9.03
CA TYR A 275 -23.04 -0.82 -7.56
C TYR A 275 -23.24 0.57 -6.94
N GLN A 276 -23.37 1.62 -7.76
CA GLN A 276 -23.55 3.00 -7.30
C GLN A 276 -25.00 3.44 -7.50
N GLY A 277 -25.53 4.17 -6.53
CA GLY A 277 -26.78 4.91 -6.70
C GLY A 277 -26.51 6.21 -7.47
N THR A 278 -27.52 7.06 -7.57
CA THR A 278 -27.31 8.43 -8.05
C THR A 278 -26.38 9.20 -7.09
N PRO A 279 -25.74 10.30 -7.52
CA PRO A 279 -24.89 11.10 -6.63
C PRO A 279 -25.58 11.52 -5.33
N GLU A 280 -26.88 11.79 -5.37
CA GLU A 280 -27.72 12.14 -4.21
C GLU A 280 -27.86 10.95 -3.27
N VAL A 281 -28.20 9.77 -3.82
CA VAL A 281 -28.31 8.51 -3.04
C VAL A 281 -26.97 8.14 -2.41
N GLU A 282 -25.85 8.28 -3.12
CA GLU A 282 -24.52 8.03 -2.57
C GLU A 282 -24.17 9.01 -1.45
N THR A 283 -24.48 10.29 -1.63
CA THR A 283 -24.21 11.32 -0.61
C THR A 283 -25.00 11.03 0.67
N GLN A 284 -26.28 10.69 0.53
CA GLN A 284 -27.13 10.31 1.65
C GLN A 284 -26.62 9.02 2.31
N TYR A 285 -26.31 7.99 1.53
CA TYR A 285 -25.75 6.73 2.01
C TYR A 285 -24.52 6.95 2.90
N TRP A 286 -23.54 7.72 2.43
CA TRP A 286 -22.33 8.00 3.22
C TRP A 286 -22.60 8.88 4.44
N SER A 287 -23.58 9.78 4.36
CA SER A 287 -24.04 10.54 5.54
C SER A 287 -24.59 9.60 6.61
N ASP A 288 -25.44 8.65 6.22
CA ASP A 288 -26.06 7.68 7.13
C ASP A 288 -25.02 6.70 7.71
N VAL A 289 -24.09 6.21 6.89
CA VAL A 289 -22.95 5.39 7.35
C VAL A 289 -22.16 6.12 8.43
N ASN A 290 -21.82 7.41 8.22
CA ASN A 290 -21.08 8.20 9.20
C ASN A 290 -21.88 8.42 10.50
N LYS A 291 -23.18 8.70 10.38
CA LYS A 291 -24.08 8.90 11.53
C LYS A 291 -24.15 7.64 12.39
N VAL A 292 -24.45 6.49 11.78
CA VAL A 292 -24.56 5.21 12.49
C VAL A 292 -23.23 4.79 13.10
N ALA A 293 -22.12 4.96 12.36
CA ALA A 293 -20.78 4.71 12.88
C ALA A 293 -20.49 5.56 14.13
N HIS A 294 -20.89 6.84 14.14
CA HIS A 294 -20.73 7.70 15.29
C HIS A 294 -21.59 7.24 16.48
N GLU A 295 -22.87 6.91 16.25
CA GLU A 295 -23.81 6.43 17.27
C GLU A 295 -23.29 5.20 18.01
N TYR A 296 -22.71 4.22 17.28
CA TYR A 296 -22.10 3.04 17.91
C TYR A 296 -20.90 3.36 18.81
N LEU A 297 -20.29 4.53 18.65
CA LEU A 297 -19.09 4.96 19.36
C LEU A 297 -19.34 5.97 20.50
N ILE A 298 -20.55 6.52 20.66
CA ILE A 298 -20.85 7.60 21.64
C ILE A 298 -20.47 7.19 23.07
N HIS A 299 -20.69 5.92 23.42
CA HIS A 299 -20.45 5.38 24.77
C HIS A 299 -19.29 4.38 24.82
N SER A 300 -18.39 4.41 23.83
CA SER A 300 -17.23 3.53 23.81
C SER A 300 -16.17 4.01 24.82
N ASP A 301 -15.66 3.08 25.63
CA ASP A 301 -14.56 3.34 26.55
C ASP A 301 -13.20 3.21 25.85
N TYR A 302 -12.67 4.34 25.40
CA TYR A 302 -11.39 4.43 24.68
C TYR A 302 -10.15 4.09 25.52
N GLN A 303 -10.29 3.78 26.81
CA GLN A 303 -9.19 3.28 27.65
C GLN A 303 -8.98 1.77 27.49
N LYS A 304 -9.94 1.05 26.91
CA LYS A 304 -9.81 -0.38 26.65
C LYS A 304 -8.74 -0.66 25.57
N PRO A 305 -8.10 -1.84 25.58
CA PRO A 305 -7.27 -2.29 24.47
C PRO A 305 -8.02 -2.25 23.13
N LEU A 306 -7.30 -1.94 22.06
CA LEU A 306 -7.88 -1.76 20.72
C LEU A 306 -8.66 -3.00 20.27
N GLU A 307 -8.14 -4.18 20.53
CA GLU A 307 -8.76 -5.47 20.18
C GLU A 307 -10.13 -5.62 20.85
N VAL A 308 -10.26 -5.17 22.10
CA VAL A 308 -11.53 -5.20 22.84
C VAL A 308 -12.52 -4.18 22.28
N LEU A 309 -12.04 -2.97 21.92
CA LEU A 309 -12.87 -1.96 21.25
C LEU A 309 -13.41 -2.45 19.90
N LEU A 310 -12.57 -3.15 19.13
CA LEU A 310 -12.94 -3.70 17.84
C LEU A 310 -13.93 -4.87 17.99
N LYS A 311 -13.75 -5.71 19.01
CA LYS A 311 -14.72 -6.77 19.35
C LYS A 311 -16.09 -6.18 19.73
N ASP A 312 -16.11 -5.17 20.59
CA ASP A 312 -17.33 -4.47 21.00
C ASP A 312 -18.04 -3.83 19.78
N LEU A 313 -17.27 -3.24 18.86
CA LEU A 313 -17.78 -2.68 17.61
C LEU A 313 -18.35 -3.77 16.68
N ASN A 314 -17.65 -4.90 16.54
CA ASN A 314 -18.09 -6.02 15.72
C ASN A 314 -19.45 -6.54 16.20
N ASN A 315 -19.59 -6.76 17.51
CA ASN A 315 -20.85 -7.21 18.11
C ASN A 315 -22.00 -6.23 17.83
N LYS A 316 -21.74 -4.91 17.95
CA LYS A 316 -22.73 -3.87 17.66
C LYS A 316 -23.21 -3.91 16.20
N VAL A 317 -22.26 -3.95 15.26
CA VAL A 317 -22.54 -3.83 13.82
C VAL A 317 -23.10 -5.12 13.23
N PHE A 318 -22.44 -6.24 13.50
CA PHE A 318 -22.73 -7.50 12.83
C PHE A 318 -23.78 -8.34 13.56
N ILE A 319 -23.82 -8.33 14.89
CA ILE A 319 -24.73 -9.17 15.69
C ILE A 319 -26.01 -8.42 16.04
N SER A 320 -25.93 -7.28 16.73
CA SER A 320 -27.13 -6.56 17.20
C SER A 320 -27.75 -5.60 16.17
N GLY A 321 -26.99 -5.18 15.15
CA GLY A 321 -27.41 -4.13 14.20
C GLY A 321 -28.33 -4.57 13.05
N HIS A 322 -28.78 -5.83 13.01
CA HIS A 322 -29.41 -6.42 11.83
C HIS A 322 -30.73 -5.77 11.38
N GLU A 323 -31.60 -5.36 12.30
CA GLU A 323 -32.93 -4.82 11.96
C GLU A 323 -32.86 -3.38 11.44
N TYR A 324 -32.07 -2.52 12.08
CA TYR A 324 -32.00 -1.08 11.77
C TYR A 324 -31.35 -0.77 10.41
N ILE A 325 -30.36 -1.56 9.99
CA ILE A 325 -29.58 -1.32 8.76
C ILE A 325 -30.46 -1.48 7.50
N SER A 326 -31.46 -2.36 7.52
CA SER A 326 -32.30 -2.59 6.34
C SER A 326 -33.16 -1.38 5.98
N GLU A 327 -33.64 -0.66 6.99
CA GLU A 327 -34.49 0.53 6.81
C GLU A 327 -33.67 1.75 6.40
N VAL A 328 -32.53 1.96 7.08
CA VAL A 328 -31.64 3.12 6.83
C VAL A 328 -31.11 3.13 5.40
N PHE A 329 -30.82 1.96 4.82
CA PHE A 329 -30.23 1.87 3.48
C PHE A 329 -31.22 1.42 2.39
N ALA A 330 -32.53 1.54 2.64
CA ALA A 330 -33.57 1.12 1.70
C ALA A 330 -33.45 1.80 0.33
N GLU A 331 -33.17 3.10 0.28
CA GLU A 331 -33.00 3.84 -0.98
C GLU A 331 -31.78 3.38 -1.77
N LYS A 332 -30.68 3.05 -1.08
CA LYS A 332 -29.49 2.48 -1.71
C LYS A 332 -29.79 1.10 -2.32
N ILE A 333 -30.56 0.27 -1.62
CA ILE A 333 -30.99 -1.05 -2.10
C ILE A 333 -31.86 -0.91 -3.36
N LYS A 334 -32.83 0.02 -3.34
CA LYS A 334 -33.70 0.30 -4.50
C LYS A 334 -32.90 0.80 -5.70
N ALA A 335 -31.94 1.69 -5.48
CA ALA A 335 -31.13 2.28 -6.54
C ALA A 335 -30.17 1.27 -7.22
N THR A 336 -29.94 0.10 -6.61
CA THR A 336 -29.05 -0.94 -7.14
C THR A 336 -29.81 -2.18 -7.58
N GLU A 337 -30.74 -2.03 -8.53
CA GLU A 337 -31.68 -3.09 -8.98
C GLU A 337 -31.00 -4.39 -9.46
N THR A 338 -29.73 -4.32 -9.89
CA THR A 338 -29.00 -5.48 -10.41
C THR A 338 -28.37 -6.37 -9.33
N ILE A 339 -28.41 -5.96 -8.06
CA ILE A 339 -27.69 -6.61 -6.96
C ILE A 339 -28.68 -7.14 -5.93
N ARG A 340 -28.41 -8.35 -5.43
CA ARG A 340 -29.23 -8.94 -4.38
C ARG A 340 -29.22 -8.06 -3.12
N PRO A 341 -30.38 -7.75 -2.52
CA PRO A 341 -30.45 -6.91 -1.32
C PRO A 341 -29.56 -7.37 -0.16
N CYS A 342 -29.35 -8.68 0.01
CA CYS A 342 -28.46 -9.24 1.03
C CYS A 342 -27.00 -8.79 0.87
N ILE A 343 -26.49 -8.66 -0.36
CA ILE A 343 -25.14 -8.16 -0.63
C ILE A 343 -25.03 -6.69 -0.23
N VAL A 344 -26.04 -5.88 -0.56
CA VAL A 344 -26.07 -4.44 -0.22
C VAL A 344 -26.11 -4.25 1.30
N LYS A 345 -26.92 -5.05 2.01
CA LYS A 345 -26.99 -5.03 3.48
C LYS A 345 -25.66 -5.42 4.13
N HIS A 346 -25.01 -6.49 3.65
CA HIS A 346 -23.71 -6.91 4.18
C HIS A 346 -22.64 -5.84 3.91
N LYS A 347 -22.65 -5.25 2.72
CA LYS A 347 -21.75 -4.15 2.36
C LYS A 347 -21.95 -2.94 3.28
N ALA A 348 -23.20 -2.60 3.62
CA ALA A 348 -23.47 -1.49 4.53
C ALA A 348 -22.87 -1.75 5.93
N LYS A 349 -22.95 -2.98 6.43
CA LYS A 349 -22.26 -3.38 7.68
C LYS A 349 -20.75 -3.22 7.57
N ASP A 350 -20.15 -3.73 6.50
CA ASP A 350 -18.70 -3.59 6.24
C ASP A 350 -18.29 -2.10 6.20
N ASP A 351 -19.08 -1.24 5.54
CA ASP A 351 -18.80 0.19 5.42
C ASP A 351 -18.94 0.92 6.78
N ILE A 352 -19.98 0.60 7.57
CA ILE A 352 -20.16 1.14 8.93
C ILE A 352 -19.01 0.72 9.82
N PHE A 353 -18.68 -0.59 9.85
CA PHE A 353 -17.58 -1.10 10.67
C PHE A 353 -16.27 -0.43 10.29
N LEU A 354 -15.94 -0.35 9.00
CA LEU A 354 -14.74 0.33 8.53
C LEU A 354 -14.70 1.79 8.97
N THR A 355 -15.81 2.51 8.81
CA THR A 355 -15.91 3.92 9.17
C THR A 355 -15.70 4.11 10.68
N ALA A 356 -16.36 3.30 11.50
CA ALA A 356 -16.22 3.31 12.95
C ALA A 356 -14.81 2.89 13.40
N LYS A 357 -14.22 1.84 12.80
CA LYS A 357 -12.82 1.44 13.03
C LYS A 357 -11.88 2.60 12.75
N GLN A 358 -12.06 3.33 11.63
CA GLN A 358 -11.24 4.50 11.36
C GLN A 358 -11.41 5.59 12.42
N MET A 359 -12.63 5.84 12.90
CA MET A 359 -12.88 6.79 13.99
C MET A 359 -12.24 6.37 15.32
N ILE A 360 -12.23 5.07 15.64
CA ILE A 360 -11.53 4.54 16.83
C ILE A 360 -10.03 4.80 16.70
N LEU A 361 -9.43 4.35 15.60
CA LEU A 361 -8.00 4.48 15.36
C LEU A 361 -7.57 5.96 15.33
N ASP A 362 -8.43 6.86 14.84
CA ASP A 362 -8.21 8.31 14.83
C ASP A 362 -8.20 8.95 16.21
N ARG A 363 -8.73 8.28 17.24
CA ARG A 363 -8.76 8.76 18.63
C ARG A 363 -7.63 8.20 19.47
N LEU A 364 -6.87 7.22 18.96
CA LEU A 364 -5.74 6.65 19.69
C LEU A 364 -4.63 7.71 19.89
N PRO A 365 -4.06 7.83 21.10
CA PRO A 365 -3.01 8.81 21.39
C PRO A 365 -1.81 8.71 20.43
N GLU A 366 -1.35 7.50 20.15
CA GLU A 366 -0.21 7.22 19.27
C GLU A 366 -0.46 7.53 17.79
N ASN A 367 -1.72 7.74 17.42
CA ASN A 367 -2.11 8.10 16.06
C ASN A 367 -2.26 9.61 15.87
N GLN A 368 -2.06 10.45 16.90
CA GLN A 368 -2.18 11.92 16.83
C GLN A 368 -1.00 12.61 16.13
N ASN A 369 -0.42 12.02 15.07
CA ASN A 369 0.81 12.52 14.45
C ASN A 369 0.54 13.70 13.49
N ALA A 370 1.56 14.53 13.30
CA ALA A 370 1.51 15.69 12.42
C ALA A 370 2.32 15.50 11.13
N LEU A 371 1.89 16.15 10.04
CA LEU A 371 2.61 16.24 8.76
C LEU A 371 3.09 17.68 8.56
N PHE A 372 4.39 17.84 8.28
CA PHE A 372 4.94 19.11 7.82
C PHE A 372 5.48 18.97 6.40
N VAL A 373 4.91 19.73 5.45
CA VAL A 373 5.25 19.65 4.03
C VAL A 373 6.07 20.87 3.63
N GLY A 374 7.18 20.64 2.92
CA GLY A 374 8.02 21.73 2.44
C GLY A 374 9.01 21.28 1.40
N LYS A 375 9.64 22.23 0.70
CA LYS A 375 10.79 21.94 -0.18
C LYS A 375 12.10 21.76 0.60
N PHE A 376 12.17 22.37 1.79
CA PHE A 376 13.35 22.38 2.66
C PHE A 376 14.66 22.68 1.92
N ARG A 377 14.64 23.61 0.94
CA ARG A 377 15.76 23.86 0.00
C ARG A 377 17.11 23.93 0.71
N ILE A 378 17.08 24.59 1.87
CA ILE A 378 18.01 24.37 2.97
C ILE A 378 17.19 24.35 4.28
N PRO A 379 17.39 23.39 5.20
CA PRO A 379 16.75 23.42 6.52
C PRO A 379 17.22 24.62 7.35
N THR A 380 16.38 25.65 7.46
CA THR A 380 16.63 26.87 8.26
C THR A 380 16.09 26.75 9.68
N LYS A 381 16.50 27.66 10.59
CA LYS A 381 15.95 27.73 11.96
C LYS A 381 14.42 27.79 12.00
N ALA A 382 13.79 28.48 11.04
CA ALA A 382 12.33 28.54 10.96
C ALA A 382 11.69 27.14 10.79
N HIS A 383 12.26 26.29 9.93
CA HIS A 383 11.77 24.92 9.76
C HIS A 383 11.98 24.09 11.03
N ILE A 384 13.14 24.24 11.67
CA ILE A 384 13.49 23.51 12.88
C ILE A 384 12.54 23.89 14.02
N ASN A 385 12.31 25.18 14.25
CA ASN A 385 11.41 25.65 15.29
C ASN A 385 9.98 25.11 15.10
N ILE A 386 9.47 25.07 13.86
CA ILE A 386 8.14 24.49 13.58
C ILE A 386 8.08 23.03 14.00
N ILE A 387 9.12 22.25 13.67
CA ILE A 387 9.18 20.82 14.03
C ILE A 387 9.33 20.66 15.55
N GLU A 388 10.18 21.47 16.21
CA GLU A 388 10.36 21.44 17.67
C GLU A 388 9.07 21.76 18.41
N GLU A 389 8.34 22.81 18.02
CA GLU A 389 7.05 23.15 18.65
C GLU A 389 6.00 22.07 18.38
N ALA A 390 5.99 21.47 17.19
CA ALA A 390 5.10 20.37 16.87
C ALA A 390 5.39 19.13 17.74
N LEU A 391 6.65 18.78 17.96
CA LEU A 391 7.05 17.62 18.78
C LEU A 391 6.72 17.79 20.27
N LYS A 392 6.40 19.00 20.74
CA LYS A 392 5.89 19.21 22.11
C LYS A 392 4.41 18.82 22.25
N ILE A 393 3.67 18.80 21.14
CA ILE A 393 2.21 18.64 21.12
C ILE A 393 1.84 17.26 20.57
N TYR A 394 2.54 16.82 19.52
CA TYR A 394 2.24 15.60 18.80
C TYR A 394 3.27 14.51 19.11
N PRO A 395 2.84 13.24 19.22
CA PRO A 395 3.74 12.12 19.49
C PRO A 395 4.83 11.94 18.42
N HIS A 396 4.55 12.33 17.17
CA HIS A 396 5.50 12.22 16.07
C HIS A 396 5.23 13.26 14.98
N VAL A 397 6.28 13.65 14.26
CA VAL A 397 6.17 14.53 13.08
C VAL A 397 6.72 13.83 11.84
N VAL A 398 5.88 13.70 10.81
CA VAL A 398 6.28 13.29 9.48
C VAL A 398 6.67 14.54 8.68
N VAL A 399 7.92 14.58 8.21
CA VAL A 399 8.43 15.67 7.38
C VAL A 399 8.45 15.22 5.92
N CYS A 400 7.63 15.85 5.08
CA CYS A 400 7.60 15.56 3.65
C CYS A 400 8.42 16.57 2.86
N ILE A 401 9.54 16.12 2.30
CA ILE A 401 10.37 16.91 1.37
C ILE A 401 9.81 16.76 -0.05
N VAL A 402 9.29 17.86 -0.60
CA VAL A 402 8.76 17.92 -1.96
C VAL A 402 9.88 18.29 -2.95
N LYS A 403 10.15 17.38 -3.89
CA LYS A 403 11.14 17.55 -4.98
C LYS A 403 10.45 17.43 -6.34
N ALA A 404 10.12 18.57 -6.95
CA ALA A 404 9.53 18.57 -8.29
C ALA A 404 10.55 18.07 -9.33
N LYS A 405 10.09 17.32 -10.35
CA LYS A 405 10.94 16.84 -11.46
C LYS A 405 11.65 17.96 -12.23
N LYS A 406 11.05 19.16 -12.23
CA LYS A 406 11.62 20.40 -12.77
C LYS A 406 11.66 21.43 -11.66
N ASP A 407 12.55 21.25 -10.68
CA ASP A 407 12.76 22.32 -9.69
C ASP A 407 13.70 23.37 -10.29
N VAL A 408 13.18 24.58 -10.50
CA VAL A 408 13.92 25.70 -11.09
C VAL A 408 14.74 26.43 -10.01
N LYS A 409 14.43 26.20 -8.73
CA LYS A 409 15.10 26.86 -7.61
C LYS A 409 16.13 25.93 -6.99
N GLU A 410 17.34 26.46 -6.82
CA GLU A 410 18.46 25.78 -6.18
C GLU A 410 18.10 25.24 -4.79
N SER A 411 18.55 24.03 -4.53
CA SER A 411 18.23 23.27 -3.32
C SER A 411 19.35 22.27 -3.06
N LEU A 412 19.62 22.00 -1.79
CA LEU A 412 20.48 20.88 -1.39
C LEU A 412 19.95 19.55 -1.91
N SER A 413 20.85 18.59 -2.10
CA SER A 413 20.53 17.20 -2.41
C SER A 413 19.61 16.61 -1.34
N LEU A 414 18.77 15.66 -1.75
CA LEU A 414 17.86 15.00 -0.81
C LEU A 414 18.62 14.31 0.33
N GLU A 415 19.77 13.72 0.01
CA GLU A 415 20.64 13.06 0.98
C GLU A 415 21.10 14.06 2.05
N LEU A 416 21.61 15.22 1.64
CA LEU A 416 22.10 16.22 2.59
C LEU A 416 20.96 16.85 3.41
N GLN A 417 19.80 17.11 2.81
CA GLN A 417 18.61 17.56 3.53
C GLN A 417 18.19 16.56 4.62
N THR A 418 18.19 15.27 4.27
CA THR A 418 17.83 14.17 5.16
C THR A 418 18.84 14.04 6.30
N ASN A 419 20.14 14.10 5.99
CA ASN A 419 21.22 14.03 6.98
C ASN A 419 21.13 15.17 8.00
N ILE A 420 20.91 16.40 7.54
CA ILE A 420 20.75 17.57 8.42
C ILE A 420 19.56 17.36 9.37
N LEU A 421 18.37 17.06 8.83
CA LEU A 421 17.17 16.88 9.65
C LEU A 421 17.31 15.72 10.64
N THR A 422 17.87 14.58 10.20
CA THR A 422 18.09 13.41 11.04
C THR A 422 19.13 13.69 12.13
N SER A 423 20.18 14.46 11.83
CA SER A 423 21.18 14.86 12.85
C SER A 423 20.56 15.73 13.96
N ILE A 424 19.50 16.48 13.63
CA ILE A 424 18.81 17.36 14.57
C ILE A 424 17.83 16.57 15.43
N PHE A 425 16.96 15.80 14.79
CA PHE A 425 15.78 15.21 15.43
C PHE A 425 15.84 13.69 15.68
N GLY A 426 16.79 12.98 15.07
CA GLY A 426 16.88 11.51 15.17
C GLY A 426 15.56 10.83 14.80
N ASP A 427 15.17 9.86 15.62
CA ASP A 427 13.97 9.02 15.42
C ASP A 427 12.66 9.71 15.82
N SER A 428 12.69 10.92 16.37
CA SER A 428 11.49 11.70 16.72
C SER A 428 10.71 12.19 15.49
N ILE A 429 11.30 12.09 14.30
CA ILE A 429 10.64 12.42 13.03
C ILE A 429 10.72 11.27 12.03
N THR A 430 9.86 11.31 11.02
CA THR A 430 10.03 10.46 9.83
C THR A 430 10.08 11.32 8.60
N ILE A 431 11.14 11.17 7.81
CA ILE A 431 11.33 11.92 6.58
C ILE A 431 10.79 11.08 5.42
N ILE A 432 9.84 11.64 4.68
CA ILE A 432 9.34 11.09 3.42
C ILE A 432 9.59 12.08 2.29
N THR A 433 9.53 11.59 1.05
CA THR A 433 9.72 12.42 -0.13
C THR A 433 8.57 12.27 -1.11
N HIS A 434 8.25 13.36 -1.80
CA HIS A 434 7.20 13.35 -2.81
C HIS A 434 7.55 14.28 -3.98
N SER A 435 7.02 13.98 -5.16
CA SER A 435 7.31 14.77 -6.37
C SER A 435 6.38 15.97 -6.54
N THR A 436 5.26 15.99 -5.82
CA THR A 436 4.24 17.05 -5.87
C THR A 436 3.76 17.40 -4.46
N GLY A 437 3.13 18.55 -4.29
CA GLY A 437 2.49 18.96 -3.03
C GLY A 437 1.07 18.40 -2.83
N ASN A 438 0.69 17.31 -3.51
CA ASN A 438 -0.63 16.72 -3.38
C ASN A 438 -0.76 16.00 -2.03
N LEU A 439 -1.54 16.57 -1.11
CA LEU A 439 -1.63 16.07 0.26
C LEU A 439 -2.17 14.65 0.33
N THR A 440 -3.21 14.29 -0.42
CA THR A 440 -3.78 12.93 -0.41
C THR A 440 -2.72 11.87 -0.75
N SER A 441 -1.90 12.10 -1.77
CA SER A 441 -0.82 11.19 -2.15
C SER A 441 0.29 11.12 -1.09
N ILE A 442 0.63 12.25 -0.47
CA ILE A 442 1.62 12.32 0.61
C ILE A 442 1.12 11.55 1.84
N ILE A 443 -0.13 11.74 2.24
CA ILE A 443 -0.76 11.06 3.36
C ILE A 443 -0.77 9.54 3.13
N ASN A 444 -1.15 9.10 1.94
CA ASN A 444 -1.14 7.67 1.58
C ASN A 444 0.26 7.04 1.60
N LYS A 445 1.32 7.84 1.40
CA LYS A 445 2.72 7.40 1.48
C LYS A 445 3.26 7.42 2.91
N SER A 446 2.57 8.10 3.84
CA SER A 446 3.03 8.21 5.23
C SER A 446 3.05 6.83 5.90
N PRO A 447 4.17 6.46 6.56
CA PRO A 447 4.23 5.21 7.32
C PRO A 447 3.56 5.32 8.70
N LYS A 448 3.18 6.54 9.11
CA LYS A 448 2.47 6.83 10.35
C LYS A 448 1.10 7.40 10.01
N ARG A 449 0.07 7.10 10.81
CA ARG A 449 -1.24 7.73 10.67
C ARG A 449 -1.13 9.21 11.00
N LEU A 450 -1.69 10.05 10.13
CA LEU A 450 -1.65 11.51 10.27
C LEU A 450 -3.01 12.03 10.71
N ARG A 451 -3.02 13.05 11.57
CA ARG A 451 -4.22 13.75 12.05
C ARG A 451 -4.15 15.24 11.80
N PHE A 452 -2.94 15.80 11.85
CA PHE A 452 -2.71 17.23 11.77
C PHE A 452 -1.78 17.57 10.61
N ILE A 453 -2.12 18.58 9.82
CA ILE A 453 -1.28 19.09 8.73
C ILE A 453 -0.82 20.48 9.13
N LEU A 454 0.49 20.62 9.35
CA LEU A 454 1.11 21.87 9.75
C LEU A 454 1.27 22.77 8.52
N ALA A 455 0.64 23.94 8.56
CA ALA A 455 0.62 24.90 7.47
C ALA A 455 1.15 26.27 7.91
N GLY A 456 1.85 26.97 7.01
CA GLY A 456 1.98 28.42 7.13
C GLY A 456 0.65 29.09 6.77
N SER A 457 0.45 30.32 7.24
CA SER A 457 -0.77 31.12 7.00
C SER A 457 -1.16 31.17 5.52
N ASP A 458 -0.16 31.26 4.62
CA ASP A 458 -0.35 31.30 3.16
C ASP A 458 -0.87 29.98 2.53
N ARG A 459 -0.95 28.90 3.30
CA ARG A 459 -1.27 27.55 2.81
C ARG A 459 -2.53 26.94 3.40
N ILE A 460 -3.13 27.54 4.43
CA ILE A 460 -4.29 26.99 5.14
C ILE A 460 -5.43 26.69 4.17
N ASP A 461 -5.95 27.71 3.48
CA ASP A 461 -7.06 27.57 2.53
C ASP A 461 -6.79 26.52 1.45
N SER A 462 -5.55 26.50 0.94
CA SER A 462 -5.14 25.55 -0.09
C SER A 462 -5.10 24.11 0.42
N TYR A 463 -4.70 23.91 1.68
CA TYR A 463 -4.64 22.59 2.30
C TYR A 463 -6.04 22.12 2.69
N GLU A 464 -6.86 22.98 3.29
CA GLU A 464 -8.26 22.68 3.60
C GLU A 464 -9.04 22.31 2.34
N ALA A 465 -8.83 23.05 1.23
CA ALA A 465 -9.45 22.73 -0.04
C ALA A 465 -9.07 21.34 -0.57
N GLN A 466 -7.80 20.92 -0.40
CA GLN A 466 -7.35 19.57 -0.77
C GLN A 466 -7.92 18.49 0.16
N LEU A 467 -8.23 18.84 1.41
CA LEU A 467 -8.69 17.92 2.45
C LEU A 467 -10.19 17.92 2.68
N LYS A 468 -10.99 18.61 1.86
CA LYS A 468 -12.47 18.65 1.98
C LYS A 468 -13.15 17.28 2.13
N ARG A 469 -12.54 16.23 1.57
CA ARG A 469 -13.05 14.83 1.64
C ARG A 469 -12.43 14.00 2.76
N HIS A 470 -11.57 14.60 3.56
CA HIS A 470 -10.87 13.99 4.69
C HIS A 470 -11.30 14.71 5.98
N SER A 471 -12.56 14.56 6.36
CA SER A 471 -13.16 15.21 7.56
C SER A 471 -12.42 14.89 8.86
N SER A 472 -11.63 13.82 8.84
CA SER A 472 -10.84 13.38 9.96
C SER A 472 -9.54 14.23 10.10
N LEU A 473 -9.01 14.84 9.05
CA LEU A 473 -7.76 15.60 9.12
C LEU A 473 -8.00 17.07 9.46
N ALA A 474 -7.17 17.63 10.34
CA ALA A 474 -7.17 19.05 10.68
C ALA A 474 -5.95 19.75 10.08
N VAL A 475 -6.16 20.94 9.50
CA VAL A 475 -5.07 21.85 9.14
C VAL A 475 -4.80 22.74 10.34
N VAL A 476 -3.54 22.81 10.78
CA VAL A 476 -3.13 23.59 11.93
C VAL A 476 -2.13 24.63 11.48
N GLU A 477 -2.43 25.89 11.76
CA GLU A 477 -1.52 26.99 11.51
C GLU A 477 -0.29 26.90 12.42
N THR A 478 0.88 27.03 11.81
CA THR A 478 2.15 27.08 12.52
C THR A 478 2.36 28.47 13.10
N ILE A 479 2.50 28.55 14.43
CA ILE A 479 2.83 29.81 15.10
C ILE A 479 4.25 30.21 14.70
N ARG A 480 4.38 31.25 13.88
CA ARG A 480 5.65 31.92 13.66
C ARG A 480 5.76 33.03 14.70
N LYS A 481 6.78 32.99 15.55
CA LYS A 481 7.07 34.12 16.45
C LYS A 481 7.28 35.37 15.58
N GLU A 482 6.48 36.42 15.83
CA GLU A 482 6.39 37.67 15.05
C GLU A 482 7.74 38.35 14.76
N LEU A 483 8.79 38.04 15.52
CA LEU A 483 10.16 38.54 15.29
C LEU A 483 10.87 37.96 14.04
N ALA A 484 10.32 36.95 13.37
CA ALA A 484 11.01 36.22 12.29
C ALA A 484 10.45 36.47 10.87
N GLU A 485 9.37 37.24 10.72
CA GLU A 485 8.53 37.26 9.50
C GLU A 485 9.29 37.59 8.21
N ASN A 486 10.35 38.41 8.26
CA ASN A 486 11.06 38.87 7.07
C ASN A 486 12.52 38.43 6.96
N GLU A 487 13.04 37.69 7.95
CA GLU A 487 14.48 37.45 8.02
C GLU A 487 14.94 36.04 7.68
N ILE A 488 14.24 35.01 8.17
CA ILE A 488 14.75 33.64 8.08
C ILE A 488 14.08 32.89 6.93
N SER A 489 14.70 32.94 5.74
CA SER A 489 14.24 32.19 4.57
C SER A 489 15.35 31.35 3.94
N ALA A 490 14.95 30.25 3.29
CA ALA A 490 15.88 29.44 2.50
C ALA A 490 16.55 30.25 1.38
N THR A 491 15.86 31.26 0.82
CA THR A 491 16.44 32.14 -0.20
C THR A 491 17.60 32.96 0.37
N ARG A 492 17.40 33.63 1.51
CA ARG A 492 18.47 34.41 2.18
C ARG A 492 19.65 33.52 2.56
N ALA A 493 19.39 32.32 3.07
CA ALA A 493 20.44 31.38 3.44
C ALA A 493 21.30 30.96 2.24
N ILE A 494 20.68 30.61 1.11
CA ILE A 494 21.41 30.24 -0.11
C ILE A 494 22.20 31.44 -0.65
N MET A 495 21.61 32.64 -0.68
CA MET A 495 22.30 33.87 -1.11
C MET A 495 23.53 34.17 -0.22
N SER A 496 23.41 34.04 1.10
CA SER A 496 24.52 34.28 2.02
C SER A 496 25.69 33.31 1.84
N ILE A 497 25.42 32.05 1.48
CA ILE A 497 26.47 31.09 1.12
C ILE A 497 27.19 31.51 -0.17
N LYS A 498 26.42 31.90 -1.19
CA LYS A 498 26.96 32.32 -2.49
C LYS A 498 27.78 33.60 -2.42
N SER A 499 27.38 34.54 -1.55
CA SER A 499 28.11 35.79 -1.33
C SER A 499 29.27 35.67 -0.34
N GLY A 500 29.48 34.50 0.27
CA GLY A 500 30.51 34.29 1.30
C GLY A 500 30.19 34.92 2.67
N ASP A 501 28.95 35.38 2.90
CA ASP A 501 28.51 35.96 4.17
C ASP A 501 28.12 34.86 5.17
N LEU A 502 29.16 34.23 5.74
CA LEU A 502 29.00 33.13 6.69
C LEU A 502 28.37 33.57 8.02
N ALA A 503 28.49 34.84 8.39
CA ALA A 503 27.90 35.38 9.61
C ALA A 503 26.37 35.40 9.49
N THR A 504 25.84 35.94 8.40
CA THR A 504 24.41 35.90 8.10
C THR A 504 23.93 34.46 7.97
N PHE A 505 24.66 33.61 7.26
CA PHE A 505 24.29 32.20 7.13
C PHE A 505 24.13 31.50 8.49
N LYS A 506 25.11 31.66 9.38
CA LYS A 506 25.09 31.10 10.74
C LYS A 506 23.90 31.58 11.57
N ASN A 507 23.42 32.80 11.33
CA ASN A 507 22.24 33.33 11.99
C ASN A 507 20.93 32.70 11.46
N LEU A 508 20.90 32.24 10.21
CA LEU A 508 19.71 31.69 9.53
C LEU A 508 19.52 30.18 9.75
N VAL A 509 20.58 29.45 10.12
CA VAL A 509 20.56 27.98 10.28
C VAL A 509 20.98 27.56 11.69
N THR A 510 20.60 26.35 12.11
CA THR A 510 21.02 25.84 13.43
C THR A 510 22.51 25.52 13.45
N ALA A 511 23.11 25.42 14.64
CA ALA A 511 24.50 24.97 14.79
C ALA A 511 24.73 23.59 14.15
N LYS A 512 23.78 22.65 14.30
CA LYS A 512 23.85 21.33 13.67
C LYS A 512 23.82 21.43 12.14
N THR A 513 22.97 22.28 11.57
CA THR A 513 22.99 22.55 10.12
C THR A 513 24.33 23.16 9.69
N TYR A 514 24.88 24.08 10.48
CA TYR A 514 26.15 24.75 10.21
C TYR A 514 27.34 23.77 10.22
N ASN A 515 27.27 22.66 10.97
CA ASN A 515 28.31 21.62 10.92
C ASN A 515 28.45 20.96 9.53
N TYR A 516 27.44 21.09 8.66
CA TYR A 516 27.49 20.65 7.27
C TYR A 516 27.95 21.74 6.30
N LEU A 517 28.50 22.86 6.79
CA LEU A 517 28.84 24.03 5.96
C LEU A 517 29.69 23.68 4.74
N SER A 518 30.72 22.85 4.90
CA SER A 518 31.60 22.45 3.79
C SER A 518 30.82 21.73 2.68
N ASN A 519 29.97 20.77 3.04
CA ASN A 519 29.12 20.05 2.08
C ASN A 519 28.09 20.98 1.43
N ILE A 520 27.52 21.91 2.21
CA ILE A 520 26.55 22.90 1.72
C ILE A 520 27.21 23.86 0.71
N GLN A 521 28.42 24.33 0.99
CA GLN A 521 29.19 25.17 0.07
C GLN A 521 29.51 24.42 -1.22
N GLU A 522 29.94 23.16 -1.12
CA GLU A 522 30.26 22.33 -2.28
C GLU A 522 29.06 22.13 -3.23
N GLU A 523 27.84 21.97 -2.69
CA GLU A 523 26.64 21.80 -3.52
C GLU A 523 26.14 23.09 -4.17
N PHE A 524 26.39 24.26 -3.58
CA PHE A 524 25.91 25.55 -4.10
C PHE A 524 26.97 26.37 -4.85
N GLN A 525 28.24 25.97 -4.82
CA GLN A 525 29.34 26.56 -5.59
C GLN A 525 29.70 25.78 -6.86
N LYS A 526 29.04 24.63 -7.09
CA LYS A 526 28.93 23.98 -8.41
C LYS A 526 27.95 24.75 -9.28
#